data_AF-V6TG71-F1
#
_entry.id   AF-V6TG71-F1
#
_cell.length_a   1.000
_cell.length_b   1.000
_cell.length_c   1.000
_cell.angle_alpha   90.00
_cell.angle_beta   90.00
_cell.angle_gamma   90.00
#
_symmetry.space_group_name_H-M   'P 1'
#
loop_
_entity.id
_entity.type
_entity.pdbx_description
1 polymer ?
#
loop_
_entity_poly.entity_id
_entity_poly.type
_entity_poly.pdbx_seq_one_letter_code
_entity_poly.pdbx_strand_id
1 'polypeptide(L)'
;MGIFASRILDSGLRRISMLLIAFYLGLTALAAQCKQVQNCAAGKCEMVGGTEICTECATNGNVPINGECTPKGNAADKCKKANGNELVDDKTCGKCENTYFMYKGGCYQLGSDVALLVCNDQTVSPGGRNAVAGVCTECNAAGGFFKSPEAADTTDSCISCSDTTGVQVNGGNTYKGVENCVVCAAPERGTGNENKIAVCESCLEGFFVASNKAVCTRCTDNDNCAKCDAGENKCTKCKATANKPYLKKGETEDSNTCVNSNECTTDKTYFTDDTDDPTHGKMCKKCSEGIADCKKCAPSSPSALATVSAIVCTECTTQTNKPNVAGTGCFTCSVDGCSNCSENDVCEKCGPNKKVSPGRKSCVDSCPENSIDDNSVCTCNDGYSPDDAGTSCVAASTNKSGLSTGAIAGISVAVVVVVAGLVGFLCWWFICRGKA
;
A
#
# COMPACT_ATOMS: atom_id res chain seq x y z
N MET A 1 24.91 48.46 -57.13
CA MET A 1 23.44 48.25 -57.09
C MET A 1 23.18 46.89 -56.46
N GLY A 2 22.73 46.84 -55.21
CA GLY A 2 22.41 45.56 -54.58
C GLY A 2 22.56 45.51 -53.06
N ILE A 3 21.92 46.42 -52.32
CA ILE A 3 21.60 46.23 -50.89
C ILE A 3 20.36 47.10 -50.55
N PHE A 4 19.18 46.81 -51.11
CA PHE A 4 17.93 47.50 -50.71
C PHE A 4 16.66 46.66 -50.98
N ALA A 5 16.74 45.33 -50.90
CA ALA A 5 15.61 44.43 -51.20
C ALA A 5 15.37 43.34 -50.14
N SER A 6 15.65 43.62 -48.85
CA SER A 6 15.40 42.64 -47.77
C SER A 6 14.69 43.20 -46.53
N ARG A 7 14.04 44.37 -46.61
CA ARG A 7 13.32 44.96 -45.45
C ARG A 7 11.84 45.30 -45.70
N ILE A 8 11.15 44.58 -46.57
CA ILE A 8 9.69 44.75 -46.78
C ILE A 8 8.89 43.42 -46.70
N LEU A 9 9.54 42.25 -46.58
CA LEU A 9 8.82 40.97 -46.46
C LEU A 9 8.60 40.45 -45.01
N ASP A 10 9.15 41.10 -43.98
CA ASP A 10 9.12 40.57 -42.61
C ASP A 10 7.95 41.09 -41.73
N SER A 11 7.17 42.05 -42.23
CA SER A 11 6.10 42.69 -41.43
C SER A 11 4.69 42.18 -41.73
N GLY A 12 4.48 41.49 -42.85
CA GLY A 12 3.16 41.00 -43.28
C GLY A 12 2.88 39.54 -42.93
N LEU A 13 3.92 38.70 -42.78
CA LEU A 13 3.76 37.26 -42.59
C LEU A 13 3.45 36.86 -41.14
N ARG A 14 3.80 37.70 -40.17
CA ARG A 14 3.51 37.47 -38.74
C ARG A 14 2.04 37.68 -38.35
N ARG A 15 1.29 38.53 -39.08
CA ARG A 15 -0.14 38.80 -38.76
C ARG A 15 -1.11 37.82 -39.43
N ILE A 16 -0.71 37.18 -40.54
CA ILE A 16 -1.55 36.17 -41.22
C ILE A 16 -1.41 34.79 -40.52
N SER A 17 -0.26 34.49 -39.92
CA SER A 17 -0.05 33.25 -39.16
C SER A 17 -0.84 33.20 -37.83
N MET A 18 -1.03 34.35 -37.15
CA MET A 18 -1.83 34.39 -35.91
C MET A 18 -3.34 34.27 -36.13
N LEU A 19 -3.86 34.61 -37.31
CA LEU A 19 -5.29 34.47 -37.63
C LEU A 19 -5.67 33.05 -38.11
N LEU A 20 -4.72 32.29 -38.69
CA LEU A 20 -4.92 30.88 -39.04
C LEU A 20 -4.78 29.92 -37.84
N ILE A 21 -4.05 30.33 -36.79
CA ILE A 21 -3.94 29.56 -35.53
C ILE A 21 -5.16 29.81 -34.62
N ALA A 22 -5.81 30.97 -34.71
CA ALA A 22 -7.02 31.28 -33.93
C ALA A 22 -8.30 30.60 -34.45
N PHE A 23 -8.35 30.17 -35.72
CA PHE A 23 -9.47 29.42 -36.29
C PHE A 23 -9.32 27.88 -36.20
N TYR A 24 -8.18 27.39 -35.70
CA TYR A 24 -7.89 25.96 -35.50
C TYR A 24 -7.89 25.51 -34.02
N LEU A 25 -8.48 26.32 -33.13
CA LEU A 25 -8.85 25.92 -31.77
C LEU A 25 -10.37 25.85 -31.59
N GLY A 26 -11.10 25.57 -32.69
CA GLY A 26 -12.31 24.77 -32.57
C GLY A 26 -11.86 23.38 -32.15
N LEU A 27 -11.79 23.15 -30.84
CA LEU A 27 -11.79 21.82 -30.23
C LEU A 27 -12.98 21.06 -30.82
N THR A 28 -12.76 20.40 -31.96
CA THR A 28 -13.48 19.16 -32.22
C THR A 28 -13.02 18.29 -31.06
N ALA A 29 -13.89 18.12 -30.07
CA ALA A 29 -13.84 16.93 -29.26
C ALA A 29 -13.94 15.79 -30.30
N LEU A 30 -12.80 15.25 -30.73
CA LEU A 30 -12.80 14.00 -31.47
C LEU A 30 -13.39 13.02 -30.48
N ALA A 31 -14.69 12.77 -30.59
CA ALA A 31 -15.36 11.68 -29.92
C ALA A 31 -14.51 10.45 -30.23
N ALA A 32 -13.82 9.93 -29.22
CA ALA A 32 -12.92 8.80 -29.40
C ALA A 32 -13.75 7.68 -30.02
N GLN A 33 -13.28 7.14 -31.14
CA GLN A 33 -13.92 5.98 -31.75
C GLN A 33 -13.76 4.80 -30.80
N CYS A 34 -14.84 4.06 -30.59
CA CYS A 34 -14.82 2.81 -29.82
C CYS A 34 -13.82 1.84 -30.44
N LYS A 35 -12.99 1.22 -29.61
CA LYS A 35 -11.87 0.40 -30.10
C LYS A 35 -12.25 -1.07 -30.28
N GLN A 36 -13.07 -1.59 -29.39
CA GLN A 36 -13.41 -2.99 -29.26
C GLN A 36 -14.85 -3.25 -29.69
N VAL A 37 -15.79 -2.34 -29.40
CA VAL A 37 -17.21 -2.54 -29.73
C VAL A 37 -17.56 -1.96 -31.10
N GLN A 38 -18.04 -2.83 -31.99
CA GLN A 38 -18.49 -2.46 -33.34
C GLN A 38 -19.91 -1.86 -33.32
N ASN A 39 -20.20 -1.02 -34.32
CA ASN A 39 -21.52 -0.38 -34.52
C ASN A 39 -22.04 0.45 -33.34
N CYS A 40 -21.16 0.83 -32.41
CA CYS A 40 -21.49 1.80 -31.40
C CYS A 40 -21.38 3.23 -31.95
N ALA A 41 -22.25 4.12 -31.51
CA ALA A 41 -22.20 5.51 -31.93
C ALA A 41 -20.90 6.18 -31.46
N ALA A 42 -20.41 7.15 -32.23
CA ALA A 42 -19.15 7.84 -31.92
C ALA A 42 -19.22 8.51 -30.54
N GLY A 43 -18.24 8.20 -29.66
CA GLY A 43 -18.21 8.71 -28.29
C GLY A 43 -19.25 8.12 -27.36
N LYS A 44 -19.92 7.02 -27.73
CA LYS A 44 -20.92 6.33 -26.92
C LYS A 44 -20.42 4.99 -26.39
N CYS A 45 -19.13 4.91 -26.12
CA CYS A 45 -18.52 3.77 -25.43
C CYS A 45 -17.93 4.19 -24.10
N GLU A 46 -18.00 3.28 -23.14
CA GLU A 46 -17.43 3.45 -21.81
C GLU A 46 -16.62 2.22 -21.42
N MET A 47 -15.60 2.41 -20.58
CA MET A 47 -14.85 1.30 -19.99
C MET A 47 -15.48 0.93 -18.66
N VAL A 48 -15.84 -0.34 -18.51
CA VAL A 48 -16.25 -0.92 -17.23
C VAL A 48 -15.22 -1.98 -16.87
N GLY A 49 -14.44 -1.72 -15.82
CA GLY A 49 -13.26 -2.53 -15.51
C GLY A 49 -12.29 -2.56 -16.70
N GLY A 50 -12.09 -3.75 -17.29
CA GLY A 50 -11.27 -3.95 -18.49
C GLY A 50 -12.04 -4.09 -19.81
N THR A 51 -13.36 -3.98 -19.78
CA THR A 51 -14.24 -4.23 -20.94
C THR A 51 -14.83 -2.93 -21.45
N GLU A 52 -14.64 -2.65 -22.75
CA GLU A 52 -15.36 -1.55 -23.42
C GLU A 52 -16.79 -1.98 -23.72
N ILE A 53 -17.76 -1.15 -23.34
CA ILE A 53 -19.19 -1.35 -23.58
C ILE A 53 -19.77 -0.21 -24.41
N CYS A 54 -20.81 -0.48 -25.17
CA CYS A 54 -21.60 0.51 -25.89
C CYS A 54 -22.80 0.98 -25.07
N THR A 55 -23.01 2.29 -24.99
CA THR A 55 -24.16 2.92 -24.31
C THR A 55 -25.21 3.42 -25.30
N GLU A 56 -24.88 3.53 -26.59
CA GLU A 56 -25.83 3.88 -27.66
C GLU A 56 -25.35 3.38 -29.02
N CYS A 57 -26.20 2.62 -29.72
CA CYS A 57 -25.85 2.05 -31.01
C CYS A 57 -25.93 3.06 -32.15
N ALA A 58 -25.02 2.95 -33.12
CA ALA A 58 -25.01 3.81 -34.30
C ALA A 58 -26.22 3.54 -35.22
N THR A 59 -26.56 2.27 -35.39
CA THR A 59 -27.61 1.79 -36.29
C THR A 59 -28.99 1.85 -35.64
N ASN A 60 -29.97 2.43 -36.36
CA ASN A 60 -31.37 2.45 -35.92
C ASN A 60 -31.91 1.03 -35.75
N GLY A 61 -32.61 0.78 -34.64
CA GLY A 61 -33.18 -0.52 -34.33
C GLY A 61 -32.17 -1.54 -33.80
N ASN A 62 -30.95 -1.11 -33.48
CA ASN A 62 -30.01 -1.88 -32.65
C ASN A 62 -29.95 -1.25 -31.27
N VAL A 63 -29.90 -2.07 -30.22
CA VAL A 63 -29.82 -1.61 -28.83
C VAL A 63 -28.68 -2.33 -28.10
N PRO A 64 -28.07 -1.71 -27.06
CA PRO A 64 -27.02 -2.37 -26.31
C PRO A 64 -27.57 -3.52 -25.44
N ILE A 65 -27.04 -4.72 -25.67
CA ILE A 65 -27.27 -5.92 -24.85
C ILE A 65 -25.90 -6.46 -24.45
N ASN A 66 -25.66 -6.60 -23.15
CA ASN A 66 -24.33 -6.96 -22.61
C ASN A 66 -23.21 -6.04 -23.12
N GLY A 67 -23.51 -4.76 -23.36
CA GLY A 67 -22.57 -3.78 -23.91
C GLY A 67 -22.35 -3.88 -25.42
N GLU A 68 -22.97 -4.82 -26.13
CA GLU A 68 -22.84 -4.97 -27.58
C GLU A 68 -24.12 -4.55 -28.32
N CYS A 69 -23.95 -3.97 -29.51
CA CYS A 69 -25.08 -3.54 -30.33
C CYS A 69 -25.82 -4.71 -30.97
N THR A 70 -26.99 -5.02 -30.42
CA THR A 70 -27.83 -6.15 -30.84
C THR A 70 -29.04 -5.68 -31.64
N PRO A 71 -29.33 -6.26 -32.81
CA PRO A 71 -30.54 -5.93 -33.58
C PRO A 71 -31.82 -6.24 -32.82
N LYS A 72 -32.86 -5.41 -32.98
CA LYS A 72 -34.15 -5.53 -32.28
C LYS A 72 -34.78 -6.92 -32.32
N GLY A 73 -34.63 -7.65 -33.42
CA GLY A 73 -35.15 -9.01 -33.56
C GLY A 73 -34.54 -10.01 -32.57
N ASN A 74 -33.30 -9.76 -32.13
CA ASN A 74 -32.56 -10.59 -31.17
C ASN A 74 -32.56 -9.99 -29.74
N ALA A 75 -33.21 -8.85 -29.56
CA ALA A 75 -33.28 -8.11 -28.29
C ALA A 75 -34.70 -8.03 -27.72
N ALA A 76 -35.73 -8.42 -28.46
CA ALA A 76 -37.15 -8.22 -28.10
C ALA A 76 -37.58 -8.86 -26.76
N ASP A 77 -36.95 -9.97 -26.38
CA ASP A 77 -37.16 -10.68 -25.11
C ASP A 77 -36.33 -10.09 -23.95
N LYS A 78 -35.40 -9.17 -24.23
CA LYS A 78 -34.44 -8.63 -23.25
C LYS A 78 -34.69 -7.15 -22.99
N CYS A 79 -35.17 -6.45 -24.01
CA CYS A 79 -35.23 -5.01 -24.08
C CYS A 79 -36.50 -4.53 -24.79
N LYS A 80 -37.13 -3.51 -24.22
CA LYS A 80 -38.27 -2.78 -24.78
C LYS A 80 -38.07 -1.28 -24.68
N LYS A 81 -39.02 -0.53 -25.23
CA LYS A 81 -39.16 0.91 -24.95
C LYS A 81 -39.53 1.13 -23.49
N ALA A 82 -39.28 2.33 -22.96
CA ALA A 82 -39.61 2.68 -21.58
C ALA A 82 -41.11 2.52 -21.24
N ASN A 83 -41.99 2.66 -22.23
CA ASN A 83 -43.43 2.43 -22.08
C ASN A 83 -43.87 0.96 -22.27
N GLY A 84 -42.92 0.04 -22.44
CA GLY A 84 -43.18 -1.39 -22.65
C GLY A 84 -43.54 -1.79 -24.09
N ASN A 85 -43.52 -0.86 -25.05
CA ASN A 85 -43.75 -1.17 -26.46
C ASN A 85 -42.50 -1.80 -27.11
N GLU A 86 -42.71 -2.44 -28.26
CA GLU A 86 -41.64 -3.02 -29.06
C GLU A 86 -40.66 -1.98 -29.60
N LEU A 87 -39.39 -2.39 -29.74
CA LEU A 87 -38.32 -1.61 -30.35
C LEU A 87 -38.59 -1.41 -31.85
N VAL A 88 -38.40 -0.19 -32.36
CA VAL A 88 -38.63 0.14 -33.78
C VAL A 88 -37.34 0.59 -34.43
N ASP A 89 -36.89 1.79 -34.09
CA ASP A 89 -35.70 2.48 -34.57
C ASP A 89 -34.81 2.95 -33.42
N ASP A 90 -35.14 2.54 -32.18
CA ASP A 90 -34.43 2.83 -30.95
C ASP A 90 -32.96 2.42 -31.04
N LYS A 91 -32.10 3.23 -30.39
CA LYS A 91 -30.65 3.07 -30.33
C LYS A 91 -30.13 2.69 -28.94
N THR A 92 -31.02 2.76 -27.96
CA THR A 92 -30.80 2.40 -26.56
C THR A 92 -31.96 1.55 -26.11
N CYS A 93 -31.75 0.79 -25.04
CA CYS A 93 -32.83 0.17 -24.34
C CYS A 93 -33.56 1.16 -23.43
N GLY A 94 -34.89 1.11 -23.42
CA GLY A 94 -35.72 1.91 -22.51
C GLY A 94 -36.24 1.13 -21.31
N LYS A 95 -36.30 -0.20 -21.39
CA LYS A 95 -36.77 -1.10 -20.33
C LYS A 95 -36.15 -2.49 -20.47
N CYS A 96 -35.54 -3.00 -19.40
CA CYS A 96 -35.02 -4.37 -19.37
C CYS A 96 -36.06 -5.37 -18.87
N GLU A 97 -36.05 -6.55 -19.48
CA GLU A 97 -36.98 -7.64 -19.18
C GLU A 97 -36.22 -8.89 -18.72
N ASN A 98 -36.93 -9.87 -18.16
CA ASN A 98 -36.38 -11.16 -17.75
C ASN A 98 -35.17 -11.03 -16.80
N THR A 99 -34.08 -11.76 -17.09
CA THR A 99 -32.87 -11.83 -16.26
C THR A 99 -31.82 -10.78 -16.62
N TYR A 100 -32.27 -9.64 -17.14
CA TYR A 100 -31.40 -8.53 -17.48
C TYR A 100 -31.65 -7.36 -16.53
N PHE A 101 -30.65 -6.51 -16.31
CA PHE A 101 -30.80 -5.26 -15.57
C PHE A 101 -30.38 -4.06 -16.41
N MET A 102 -30.98 -2.91 -16.09
CA MET A 102 -30.72 -1.64 -16.77
C MET A 102 -29.41 -1.01 -16.28
N TYR A 103 -28.56 -0.62 -17.23
CA TYR A 103 -27.35 0.16 -16.99
C TYR A 103 -26.98 0.97 -18.24
N LYS A 104 -26.87 2.29 -18.13
CA LYS A 104 -26.47 3.23 -19.18
C LYS A 104 -27.14 2.98 -20.55
N GLY A 105 -28.46 2.82 -20.52
CA GLY A 105 -29.26 2.64 -21.74
C GLY A 105 -29.07 1.27 -22.42
N GLY A 106 -28.54 0.28 -21.72
CA GLY A 106 -28.43 -1.11 -22.17
C GLY A 106 -28.97 -2.11 -21.15
N CYS A 107 -29.20 -3.33 -21.61
CA CYS A 107 -29.62 -4.45 -20.76
C CYS A 107 -28.50 -5.48 -20.60
N TYR A 108 -28.16 -5.81 -19.36
CA TYR A 108 -27.04 -6.68 -19.02
C TYR A 108 -27.55 -7.94 -18.32
N GLN A 109 -27.18 -9.10 -18.84
CA GLN A 109 -27.62 -10.39 -18.35
C GLN A 109 -26.96 -10.69 -17.02
N LEU A 110 -27.78 -10.91 -15.98
CA LEU A 110 -27.29 -11.30 -14.66
C LEU A 110 -26.39 -12.54 -14.76
N GLY A 111 -25.29 -12.51 -14.00
CA GLY A 111 -24.27 -13.57 -14.00
C GLY A 111 -23.34 -13.63 -15.22
N SER A 112 -23.51 -12.79 -16.25
CA SER A 112 -22.53 -12.69 -17.34
C SER A 112 -21.25 -11.94 -16.92
N ASP A 113 -20.12 -12.20 -17.58
CA ASP A 113 -18.83 -11.60 -17.22
C ASP A 113 -18.88 -10.06 -17.16
N VAL A 114 -19.48 -9.41 -18.16
CA VAL A 114 -19.64 -7.95 -18.20
C VAL A 114 -20.62 -7.44 -17.15
N ALA A 115 -21.70 -8.18 -16.87
CA ALA A 115 -22.65 -7.82 -15.83
C ALA A 115 -22.01 -7.84 -14.44
N LEU A 116 -21.17 -8.84 -14.15
CA LEU A 116 -20.48 -8.99 -12.86
C LEU A 116 -19.50 -7.87 -12.55
N LEU A 117 -19.08 -7.09 -13.55
CA LEU A 117 -18.29 -5.88 -13.33
C LEU A 117 -19.11 -4.75 -12.68
N VAL A 118 -20.43 -4.76 -12.85
CA VAL A 118 -21.37 -3.71 -12.37
C VAL A 118 -22.28 -4.22 -11.26
N CYS A 119 -22.71 -5.48 -11.34
CA CYS A 119 -23.75 -6.08 -10.53
C CYS A 119 -23.32 -7.48 -10.04
N ASN A 120 -23.37 -7.73 -8.74
CA ASN A 120 -23.00 -9.00 -8.14
C ASN A 120 -24.10 -10.07 -8.24
N ASP A 121 -25.29 -9.72 -8.69
CA ASP A 121 -26.40 -10.66 -8.83
C ASP A 121 -26.11 -11.69 -9.93
N GLN A 122 -26.17 -12.97 -9.55
CA GLN A 122 -25.89 -14.08 -10.46
C GLN A 122 -27.11 -14.51 -11.28
N THR A 123 -28.32 -14.45 -10.70
CA THR A 123 -29.58 -14.81 -11.35
C THR A 123 -30.76 -14.09 -10.71
N VAL A 124 -31.91 -14.08 -11.40
CA VAL A 124 -33.21 -13.76 -10.78
C VAL A 124 -33.67 -14.96 -9.98
N SER A 125 -33.90 -14.80 -8.68
CA SER A 125 -34.45 -15.85 -7.82
C SER A 125 -35.92 -15.55 -7.53
N PRO A 126 -36.89 -16.31 -8.07
CA PRO A 126 -38.29 -16.18 -7.69
C PRO A 126 -38.45 -16.39 -6.18
N GLY A 127 -38.88 -15.37 -5.45
CA GLY A 127 -39.01 -15.40 -3.98
C GLY A 127 -37.71 -15.27 -3.20
N GLY A 128 -36.59 -14.93 -3.84
CA GLY A 128 -35.29 -14.65 -3.20
C GLY A 128 -34.99 -13.15 -3.04
N ARG A 129 -33.73 -12.80 -2.73
CA ARG A 129 -33.26 -11.39 -2.59
C ARG A 129 -33.39 -10.56 -3.89
N ASN A 130 -33.51 -11.21 -5.05
CA ASN A 130 -33.61 -10.63 -6.40
C ASN A 130 -35.02 -10.78 -6.98
N ALA A 131 -35.98 -10.05 -6.42
CA ALA A 131 -37.42 -10.23 -6.69
C ALA A 131 -37.99 -9.39 -7.85
N VAL A 132 -37.19 -8.57 -8.53
CA VAL A 132 -37.69 -7.64 -9.59
C VAL A 132 -36.90 -7.87 -10.88
N ALA A 133 -37.57 -8.30 -11.93
CA ALA A 133 -37.00 -8.37 -13.28
C ALA A 133 -36.55 -6.97 -13.73
N GLY A 134 -35.45 -6.86 -14.48
CA GLY A 134 -34.96 -5.56 -14.93
C GLY A 134 -34.05 -4.82 -13.95
N VAL A 135 -33.86 -5.31 -12.72
CA VAL A 135 -33.16 -4.58 -11.64
C VAL A 135 -32.04 -5.40 -11.03
N CYS A 136 -30.87 -4.77 -10.87
CA CYS A 136 -29.79 -5.27 -10.01
C CYS A 136 -30.04 -4.83 -8.55
N THR A 137 -29.99 -5.77 -7.61
CA THR A 137 -30.19 -5.49 -6.19
C THR A 137 -28.90 -5.29 -5.42
N GLU A 138 -27.80 -5.92 -5.87
CA GLU A 138 -26.47 -5.85 -5.25
C GLU A 138 -25.44 -5.37 -6.27
N CYS A 139 -25.14 -4.07 -6.28
CA CYS A 139 -24.13 -3.50 -7.16
C CYS A 139 -22.70 -3.86 -6.71
N ASN A 140 -21.79 -3.96 -7.65
CA ASN A 140 -20.38 -4.28 -7.38
C ASN A 140 -19.66 -3.08 -6.76
N ALA A 141 -19.76 -2.94 -5.44
CA ALA A 141 -19.11 -1.88 -4.68
C ALA A 141 -17.58 -1.91 -4.81
N ALA A 142 -16.98 -3.09 -4.89
CA ALA A 142 -15.54 -3.26 -5.11
C ALA A 142 -15.09 -2.80 -6.51
N GLY A 143 -15.99 -2.88 -7.49
CA GLY A 143 -15.84 -2.32 -8.84
C GLY A 143 -16.14 -0.82 -8.92
N GLY A 144 -16.46 -0.16 -7.81
CA GLY A 144 -16.77 1.26 -7.76
C GLY A 144 -18.18 1.60 -8.22
N PHE A 145 -19.17 0.77 -7.88
CA PHE A 145 -20.59 1.01 -8.17
C PHE A 145 -21.43 1.07 -6.90
N PHE A 146 -22.33 2.03 -6.82
CA PHE A 146 -23.36 2.10 -5.79
C PHE A 146 -24.74 1.84 -6.38
N LYS A 147 -25.67 1.37 -5.54
CA LYS A 147 -27.06 1.12 -5.93
C LYS A 147 -27.82 2.44 -6.09
N SER A 148 -28.48 2.62 -7.23
CA SER A 148 -29.42 3.71 -7.42
C SER A 148 -30.59 3.57 -6.42
N PRO A 149 -30.87 4.57 -5.58
CA PRO A 149 -31.96 4.50 -4.59
C PRO A 149 -33.35 4.31 -5.20
N GLU A 150 -33.50 4.59 -6.49
CA GLU A 150 -34.74 4.47 -7.27
C GLU A 150 -34.52 3.64 -8.53
N ALA A 151 -33.70 2.58 -8.41
CA ALA A 151 -33.51 1.57 -9.44
C ALA A 151 -34.84 0.94 -9.87
N ALA A 152 -35.03 0.79 -11.18
CA ALA A 152 -36.20 0.19 -11.80
C ALA A 152 -35.79 -0.52 -13.10
N ASP A 153 -36.71 -1.24 -13.72
CA ASP A 153 -36.48 -1.84 -15.04
C ASP A 153 -36.29 -0.80 -16.16
N THR A 154 -36.66 0.46 -15.91
CA THR A 154 -36.47 1.61 -16.82
C THR A 154 -35.37 2.58 -16.40
N THR A 155 -34.69 2.35 -15.27
CA THR A 155 -33.65 3.25 -14.74
C THR A 155 -32.44 2.46 -14.28
N ASP A 156 -31.25 3.04 -14.42
CA ASP A 156 -30.03 2.31 -14.08
C ASP A 156 -30.05 1.80 -12.64
N SER A 157 -29.71 0.51 -12.48
CA SER A 157 -29.69 -0.12 -11.16
C SER A 157 -28.47 0.28 -10.35
N CYS A 158 -27.33 0.42 -11.03
CA CYS A 158 -26.04 0.71 -10.44
C CYS A 158 -25.44 1.93 -11.12
N ILE A 159 -24.81 2.79 -10.33
CA ILE A 159 -24.21 4.03 -10.81
C ILE A 159 -22.74 4.01 -10.40
N SER A 160 -21.85 4.36 -11.32
CA SER A 160 -20.42 4.42 -11.00
C SER A 160 -20.15 5.53 -9.98
N CYS A 161 -19.29 5.23 -9.01
CA CYS A 161 -18.85 6.18 -8.00
C CYS A 161 -18.18 7.42 -8.60
N SER A 162 -17.65 7.34 -9.83
CA SER A 162 -17.05 8.47 -10.55
C SER A 162 -17.97 9.12 -11.60
N ASP A 163 -19.22 8.66 -11.75
CA ASP A 163 -20.15 9.23 -12.74
C ASP A 163 -20.71 10.58 -12.25
N THR A 164 -20.11 11.68 -12.68
CA THR A 164 -20.54 13.04 -12.34
C THR A 164 -21.75 13.53 -13.13
N THR A 165 -22.11 12.85 -14.23
CA THR A 165 -23.32 13.14 -15.01
C THR A 165 -24.53 12.60 -14.27
N GLY A 166 -24.42 11.35 -13.80
CA GLY A 166 -25.44 10.66 -13.04
C GLY A 166 -26.65 10.22 -13.86
N VAL A 167 -27.64 9.70 -13.15
CA VAL A 167 -28.85 9.10 -13.70
C VAL A 167 -30.07 9.84 -13.15
N GLN A 168 -30.85 10.43 -14.05
CA GLN A 168 -32.12 11.06 -13.70
C GLN A 168 -33.24 10.01 -13.72
N VAL A 169 -34.01 9.92 -12.64
CA VAL A 169 -35.10 8.95 -12.48
C VAL A 169 -36.48 9.60 -12.70
N ASN A 170 -37.50 8.76 -12.87
CA ASN A 170 -38.91 9.18 -12.99
C ASN A 170 -39.37 9.81 -11.67
N GLY A 171 -39.40 11.15 -11.63
CA GLY A 171 -39.54 11.94 -10.40
C GLY A 171 -38.61 13.17 -10.38
N GLY A 172 -37.69 13.24 -11.33
CA GLY A 172 -36.79 14.38 -11.55
C GLY A 172 -35.54 14.38 -10.66
N ASN A 173 -35.43 13.45 -9.72
CA ASN A 173 -34.21 13.25 -8.96
C ASN A 173 -33.08 12.77 -9.87
N THR A 174 -31.87 13.25 -9.64
CA THR A 174 -30.65 12.80 -10.33
C THR A 174 -29.66 12.27 -9.30
N TYR A 175 -29.24 11.02 -9.48
CA TYR A 175 -28.26 10.35 -8.62
C TYR A 175 -26.91 10.30 -9.33
N LYS A 176 -25.87 10.82 -8.70
CA LYS A 176 -24.52 10.91 -9.29
C LYS A 176 -23.42 10.54 -8.32
N GLY A 177 -22.29 10.14 -8.87
CA GLY A 177 -21.04 9.93 -8.16
C GLY A 177 -20.27 11.22 -7.89
N VAL A 178 -19.02 11.03 -7.47
CA VAL A 178 -18.04 12.06 -7.14
C VAL A 178 -16.83 11.86 -8.04
N GLU A 179 -16.37 12.94 -8.69
CA GLU A 179 -15.20 12.87 -9.58
C GLU A 179 -13.98 12.25 -8.86
N ASN A 180 -13.28 11.34 -9.53
CA ASN A 180 -12.14 10.59 -8.98
C ASN A 180 -12.45 9.72 -7.76
N CYS A 181 -13.72 9.40 -7.48
CA CYS A 181 -14.10 8.50 -6.40
C CYS A 181 -14.17 7.04 -6.88
N VAL A 182 -13.47 6.14 -6.19
CA VAL A 182 -13.36 4.72 -6.57
C VAL A 182 -14.19 3.80 -5.68
N VAL A 183 -14.54 4.23 -4.46
CA VAL A 183 -15.49 3.52 -3.59
C VAL A 183 -16.40 4.55 -2.94
N CYS A 184 -17.70 4.30 -2.95
CA CYS A 184 -18.70 5.21 -2.44
C CYS A 184 -19.94 4.48 -1.93
N ALA A 185 -20.65 5.11 -1.00
CA ALA A 185 -21.96 4.69 -0.54
C ALA A 185 -23.09 5.44 -1.28
N ALA A 186 -24.21 4.76 -1.48
CA ALA A 186 -25.39 5.36 -2.10
C ALA A 186 -25.93 6.54 -1.26
N PRO A 187 -26.41 7.62 -1.90
CA PRO A 187 -27.06 8.71 -1.19
C PRO A 187 -28.45 8.30 -0.69
N GLU A 188 -29.03 9.13 0.17
CA GLU A 188 -30.43 9.01 0.55
C GLU A 188 -31.36 9.22 -0.66
N ARG A 189 -32.54 8.60 -0.62
CA ARG A 189 -33.58 8.80 -1.64
C ARG A 189 -34.07 10.25 -1.62
N GLY A 190 -34.17 10.88 -2.79
CA GLY A 190 -34.69 12.24 -2.95
C GLY A 190 -36.22 12.32 -2.87
N THR A 191 -36.76 13.53 -2.68
CA THR A 191 -38.21 13.77 -2.63
C THR A 191 -38.80 14.41 -3.89
N GLY A 192 -37.96 14.73 -4.87
CA GLY A 192 -38.34 15.20 -6.20
C GLY A 192 -37.44 16.33 -6.71
N ASN A 193 -36.99 16.24 -7.97
CA ASN A 193 -36.12 17.24 -8.63
C ASN A 193 -34.81 17.58 -7.88
N GLU A 194 -34.27 16.66 -7.07
CA GLU A 194 -33.04 16.85 -6.30
C GLU A 194 -31.81 16.25 -7.01
N ASN A 195 -30.63 16.87 -6.82
CA ASN A 195 -29.36 16.26 -7.16
C ASN A 195 -28.78 15.54 -5.92
N LYS A 196 -28.76 14.21 -5.95
CA LYS A 196 -28.26 13.37 -4.86
C LYS A 196 -26.86 12.85 -5.22
N ILE A 197 -25.88 13.15 -4.37
CA ILE A 197 -24.47 12.84 -4.61
C ILE A 197 -24.07 11.70 -3.69
N ALA A 198 -23.45 10.66 -4.23
CA ALA A 198 -22.90 9.55 -3.46
C ALA A 198 -21.87 10.03 -2.43
N VAL A 199 -21.77 9.29 -1.33
CA VAL A 199 -20.80 9.57 -0.26
C VAL A 199 -19.51 8.85 -0.61
N CYS A 200 -18.46 9.59 -0.97
CA CYS A 200 -17.18 9.00 -1.32
C CYS A 200 -16.46 8.46 -0.07
N GLU A 201 -16.02 7.22 -0.13
CA GLU A 201 -15.29 6.53 0.94
C GLU A 201 -13.79 6.43 0.63
N SER A 202 -13.44 6.31 -0.65
CA SER A 202 -12.05 6.41 -1.09
C SER A 202 -11.94 6.96 -2.51
N CYS A 203 -10.84 7.66 -2.75
CA CYS A 203 -10.53 8.31 -4.02
C CYS A 203 -9.48 7.52 -4.80
N LEU A 204 -9.36 7.85 -6.09
CA LEU A 204 -8.30 7.39 -6.97
C LEU A 204 -6.93 7.73 -6.36
N GLU A 205 -5.91 6.94 -6.71
CA GLU A 205 -4.54 7.17 -6.26
C GLU A 205 -4.09 8.63 -6.49
N GLY A 206 -3.49 9.22 -5.45
CA GLY A 206 -3.04 10.61 -5.45
C GLY A 206 -4.12 11.61 -5.08
N PHE A 207 -5.28 11.16 -4.60
CA PHE A 207 -6.37 11.97 -4.07
C PHE A 207 -6.78 11.50 -2.67
N PHE A 208 -7.39 12.41 -1.90
CA PHE A 208 -7.96 12.14 -0.59
C PHE A 208 -9.43 12.60 -0.53
N VAL A 209 -10.20 11.97 0.34
CA VAL A 209 -11.61 12.33 0.55
C VAL A 209 -11.68 13.60 1.40
N ALA A 210 -12.27 14.67 0.86
CA ALA A 210 -12.48 15.90 1.63
C ALA A 210 -13.45 15.66 2.80
N SER A 211 -13.43 16.53 3.82
CA SER A 211 -14.24 16.36 5.04
C SER A 211 -15.75 16.25 4.79
N ASN A 212 -16.25 16.78 3.68
CA ASN A 212 -17.66 16.68 3.28
C ASN A 212 -18.02 15.36 2.55
N LYS A 213 -17.03 14.49 2.30
CA LYS A 213 -17.17 13.21 1.58
C LYS A 213 -17.76 13.31 0.17
N ALA A 214 -17.83 14.50 -0.40
CA ALA A 214 -18.45 14.77 -1.70
C ALA A 214 -17.42 15.22 -2.76
N VAL A 215 -16.15 15.31 -2.39
CA VAL A 215 -15.06 15.78 -3.25
C VAL A 215 -13.80 14.97 -2.98
N CYS A 216 -13.17 14.47 -4.03
CA CYS A 216 -11.81 13.96 -4.00
C CYS A 216 -10.84 15.10 -4.31
N THR A 217 -9.99 15.43 -3.34
CA THR A 217 -9.01 16.51 -3.47
C THR A 217 -7.64 15.91 -3.75
N ARG A 218 -6.91 16.51 -4.71
CA ARG A 218 -5.60 16.01 -5.11
C ARG A 218 -4.58 16.24 -3.99
N CYS A 219 -3.71 15.25 -3.74
CA CYS A 219 -2.55 15.40 -2.88
C CYS A 219 -1.61 16.50 -3.40
N THR A 220 -0.96 17.22 -2.49
CA THR A 220 0.01 18.27 -2.86
C THR A 220 1.19 17.68 -3.64
N ASP A 221 1.76 16.56 -3.17
CA ASP A 221 2.80 15.81 -3.87
C ASP A 221 2.18 14.66 -4.69
N ASN A 222 1.42 14.98 -5.73
CA ASN A 222 0.76 13.95 -6.53
C ASN A 222 1.75 13.07 -7.32
N ASP A 223 2.97 13.54 -7.58
CA ASP A 223 3.97 12.79 -8.35
C ASP A 223 4.53 11.61 -7.56
N ASN A 224 4.71 11.77 -6.24
CA ASN A 224 5.30 10.72 -5.39
C ASN A 224 4.33 10.14 -4.36
N CYS A 225 3.28 10.86 -3.97
CA CYS A 225 2.33 10.40 -2.96
C CYS A 225 1.14 9.65 -3.58
N ALA A 226 0.93 8.40 -3.14
CA ALA A 226 -0.17 7.54 -3.56
C ALA A 226 -1.43 7.79 -2.72
N LYS A 227 -1.28 8.05 -1.43
CA LYS A 227 -2.39 8.41 -0.52
C LYS A 227 -1.93 9.49 0.44
N CYS A 228 -2.80 10.45 0.74
CA CYS A 228 -2.51 11.54 1.66
C CYS A 228 -3.74 11.91 2.49
N ASP A 229 -3.53 12.68 3.54
CA ASP A 229 -4.58 13.43 4.23
C ASP A 229 -4.60 14.90 3.77
N ALA A 230 -5.54 15.68 4.31
CA ALA A 230 -5.70 17.08 3.98
C ALA A 230 -4.50 17.93 4.46
N GLY A 231 -3.77 18.53 3.52
CA GLY A 231 -2.71 19.50 3.77
C GLY A 231 -1.37 19.16 3.10
N GLU A 232 -0.40 20.05 3.30
CA GLU A 232 0.99 19.80 2.87
C GLU A 232 1.67 18.79 3.79
N ASN A 233 2.58 17.98 3.24
CA ASN A 233 3.35 16.98 3.99
C ASN A 233 2.46 16.01 4.78
N LYS A 234 1.30 15.66 4.21
CA LYS A 234 0.36 14.69 4.78
C LYS A 234 0.35 13.38 4.00
N CYS A 235 1.46 13.01 3.40
CA CYS A 235 1.48 11.75 2.65
C CYS A 235 1.39 10.57 3.62
N THR A 236 0.52 9.61 3.36
CA THR A 236 0.35 8.41 4.19
C THR A 236 0.85 7.14 3.49
N LYS A 237 1.01 7.19 2.15
CA LYS A 237 1.61 6.13 1.35
C LYS A 237 2.28 6.72 0.12
N CYS A 238 3.53 6.34 -0.13
CA CYS A 238 4.27 6.73 -1.33
C CYS A 238 4.04 5.76 -2.49
N LYS A 239 4.16 6.25 -3.72
CA LYS A 239 4.07 5.45 -4.95
C LYS A 239 5.31 4.59 -5.09
N ALA A 240 5.11 3.28 -5.19
CA ALA A 240 6.22 2.31 -5.29
C ALA A 240 7.11 2.53 -6.54
N THR A 241 6.54 3.06 -7.62
CA THR A 241 7.23 3.30 -8.90
C THR A 241 7.71 4.75 -9.08
N ALA A 242 7.53 5.62 -8.08
CA ALA A 242 7.97 7.01 -8.16
C ALA A 242 9.45 7.17 -7.81
N ASN A 243 10.00 8.36 -8.07
CA ASN A 243 11.38 8.71 -7.75
C ASN A 243 11.65 8.76 -6.24
N LYS A 244 10.60 8.98 -5.44
CA LYS A 244 10.64 9.04 -3.98
C LYS A 244 9.69 7.99 -3.38
N PRO A 245 10.07 6.70 -3.38
CA PRO A 245 9.15 5.63 -3.03
C PRO A 245 9.05 5.36 -1.52
N TYR A 246 9.88 5.99 -0.68
CA TYR A 246 9.91 5.72 0.77
C TYR A 246 9.12 6.77 1.54
N LEU A 247 8.19 6.32 2.37
CA LEU A 247 7.49 7.17 3.32
C LEU A 247 8.40 7.47 4.52
N LYS A 248 8.76 8.75 4.69
CA LYS A 248 9.44 9.24 5.89
C LYS A 248 8.41 9.93 6.77
N LYS A 249 8.09 9.30 7.91
CA LYS A 249 7.27 9.90 8.94
C LYS A 249 8.05 11.00 9.63
N GLY A 250 7.42 12.17 9.80
CA GLY A 250 8.05 13.26 10.53
C GLY A 250 7.92 13.09 12.05
N GLU A 251 8.29 14.11 12.83
CA GLU A 251 8.15 14.06 14.29
C GLU A 251 6.70 14.21 14.76
N THR A 252 5.87 14.81 13.91
CA THR A 252 4.42 14.84 14.06
C THR A 252 3.79 14.00 12.95
N GLU A 253 2.60 13.46 13.20
CA GLU A 253 1.77 12.77 12.19
C GLU A 253 1.51 13.65 10.93
N ASP A 254 1.75 14.95 11.06
CA ASP A 254 1.45 16.00 10.10
C ASP A 254 2.64 16.39 9.18
N SER A 255 3.77 15.68 9.26
CA SER A 255 4.99 16.00 8.49
C SER A 255 5.53 14.82 7.68
N ASN A 256 4.62 13.94 7.27
CA ASN A 256 4.92 12.75 6.48
C ASN A 256 5.18 13.09 5.01
N THR A 257 6.34 12.68 4.51
CA THR A 257 6.80 13.01 3.15
C THR A 257 7.33 11.78 2.44
N CYS A 258 7.29 11.84 1.10
CA CYS A 258 7.94 10.85 0.26
C CYS A 258 9.38 11.26 -0.03
N VAL A 259 10.31 10.34 0.19
CA VAL A 259 11.75 10.56 -0.02
C VAL A 259 12.36 9.43 -0.84
N ASN A 260 13.52 9.71 -1.44
CA ASN A 260 14.33 8.66 -2.05
C ASN A 260 15.24 7.96 -1.02
N SER A 261 15.90 6.88 -1.44
CA SER A 261 16.79 6.08 -0.56
C SER A 261 17.93 6.89 0.06
N ASN A 262 18.49 7.85 -0.67
CA ASN A 262 19.60 8.67 -0.17
C ASN A 262 19.09 9.66 0.88
N GLU A 263 17.99 10.37 0.59
CA GLU A 263 17.32 11.28 1.54
C GLU A 263 16.88 10.57 2.83
N CYS A 264 16.53 9.28 2.72
CA CYS A 264 16.22 8.43 3.87
C CYS A 264 17.44 8.23 4.79
N THR A 265 18.59 7.90 4.21
CA THR A 265 19.78 7.43 4.93
C THR A 265 20.82 8.51 5.23
N THR A 266 20.68 9.73 4.67
CA THR A 266 21.69 10.79 4.70
C THR A 266 22.17 11.11 6.13
N ASP A 267 21.25 11.27 7.08
CA ASP A 267 21.58 11.63 8.47
C ASP A 267 21.97 10.42 9.33
N LYS A 268 21.89 9.21 8.77
CA LYS A 268 22.13 7.92 9.43
C LYS A 268 21.22 7.64 10.63
N THR A 269 20.19 8.46 10.87
CA THR A 269 19.18 8.26 11.91
C THR A 269 18.01 7.39 11.45
N TYR A 270 17.91 7.16 10.14
CA TYR A 270 16.94 6.28 9.51
C TYR A 270 17.63 5.31 8.55
N PHE A 271 16.94 4.19 8.28
CA PHE A 271 17.29 3.21 7.25
C PHE A 271 16.09 2.92 6.36
N THR A 272 16.34 2.39 5.17
CA THR A 272 15.28 1.97 4.25
C THR A 272 14.69 0.63 4.66
N ASP A 273 13.37 0.58 4.76
CA ASP A 273 12.60 -0.64 4.77
C ASP A 273 11.94 -0.83 3.40
N ASP A 274 12.44 -1.82 2.68
CA ASP A 274 11.97 -2.19 1.35
C ASP A 274 10.69 -3.04 1.38
N THR A 275 10.20 -3.41 2.55
CA THR A 275 8.92 -4.09 2.72
C THR A 275 7.80 -3.19 2.19
N ASP A 276 7.07 -3.66 1.18
CA ASP A 276 5.93 -2.94 0.63
C ASP A 276 4.69 -3.18 1.50
N ASP A 277 4.55 -2.38 2.57
CA ASP A 277 3.41 -2.46 3.46
C ASP A 277 2.11 -2.07 2.73
N PRO A 278 1.00 -2.83 2.85
CA PRO A 278 -0.24 -2.50 2.16
C PRO A 278 -0.80 -1.12 2.55
N THR A 279 -0.50 -0.66 3.76
CA THR A 279 -0.99 0.61 4.31
C THR A 279 -0.05 1.78 3.98
N HIS A 280 1.25 1.61 4.21
CA HIS A 280 2.24 2.70 4.16
C HIS A 280 3.23 2.60 2.99
N GLY A 281 3.27 1.47 2.30
CA GLY A 281 4.29 1.17 1.29
C GLY A 281 5.67 0.99 1.92
N LYS A 282 6.72 1.27 1.14
CA LYS A 282 8.10 1.30 1.63
C LYS A 282 8.31 2.47 2.59
N MET A 283 9.18 2.29 3.59
CA MET A 283 9.32 3.28 4.67
C MET A 283 10.78 3.64 5.00
N CYS A 284 10.96 4.83 5.55
CA CYS A 284 12.15 5.19 6.32
C CYS A 284 11.88 4.90 7.79
N LYS A 285 12.54 3.88 8.34
CA LYS A 285 12.44 3.52 9.75
C LYS A 285 13.58 4.12 10.54
N LYS A 286 13.31 4.62 11.75
CA LYS A 286 14.35 5.11 12.65
C LYS A 286 15.27 3.95 13.04
N CYS A 287 16.56 4.21 13.20
CA CYS A 287 17.50 3.19 13.66
C CYS A 287 17.09 2.56 15.00
N SER A 288 16.45 3.34 15.87
CA SER A 288 15.93 2.88 17.16
C SER A 288 14.78 1.86 17.05
N GLU A 289 14.08 1.82 15.91
CA GLU A 289 13.04 0.82 15.61
C GLU A 289 13.64 -0.52 15.18
N GLY A 290 14.83 -0.51 14.57
CA GLY A 290 15.55 -1.73 14.21
C GLY A 290 16.43 -2.27 15.34
N ILE A 291 17.10 -1.38 16.09
CA ILE A 291 17.96 -1.72 17.22
C ILE A 291 17.64 -0.77 18.37
N ALA A 292 17.21 -1.30 19.51
CA ALA A 292 16.88 -0.50 20.69
C ALA A 292 18.05 0.39 21.14
N ASP A 293 17.75 1.62 21.56
CA ASP A 293 18.72 2.67 21.92
C ASP A 293 19.67 3.09 20.79
N CYS A 294 19.52 2.60 19.56
CA CYS A 294 20.37 3.01 18.45
C CYS A 294 19.97 4.37 17.85
N LYS A 295 20.87 5.35 17.94
CA LYS A 295 20.69 6.71 17.40
C LYS A 295 21.11 6.80 15.94
N LYS A 296 22.25 6.20 15.58
CA LYS A 296 22.72 6.16 14.20
C LYS A 296 23.06 4.75 13.77
N CYS A 297 22.67 4.40 12.56
CA CYS A 297 22.92 3.09 11.97
C CYS A 297 23.48 3.17 10.56
N ALA A 298 24.07 2.06 10.13
CA ALA A 298 24.59 1.85 8.78
C ALA A 298 24.11 0.49 8.25
N PRO A 299 24.13 0.25 6.93
CA PRO A 299 23.87 -1.09 6.40
C PRO A 299 24.94 -2.09 6.86
N SER A 300 24.53 -3.31 7.19
CA SER A 300 25.42 -4.39 7.70
C SER A 300 26.45 -4.91 6.71
N SER A 301 26.27 -4.67 5.40
CA SER A 301 27.26 -4.94 4.34
C SER A 301 26.82 -4.30 3.02
N PRO A 302 27.75 -3.90 2.13
CA PRO A 302 27.42 -3.50 0.75
C PRO A 302 26.77 -4.61 -0.09
N SER A 303 26.81 -5.87 0.37
CA SER A 303 26.41 -7.05 -0.43
C SER A 303 25.33 -7.93 0.23
N ALA A 304 24.68 -7.47 1.31
CA ALA A 304 23.58 -8.22 1.91
C ALA A 304 22.31 -8.12 1.04
N LEU A 305 21.90 -9.27 0.52
CA LEU A 305 20.78 -9.47 -0.40
C LEU A 305 19.43 -9.17 0.28
N ALA A 306 18.97 -7.92 0.17
CA ALA A 306 17.58 -7.44 0.02
C ALA A 306 16.38 -8.21 0.65
N THR A 307 16.53 -8.90 1.79
CA THR A 307 15.38 -9.64 2.37
C THR A 307 15.15 -9.44 3.87
N VAL A 308 16.06 -8.78 4.59
CA VAL A 308 15.78 -8.13 5.88
C VAL A 308 16.73 -6.95 5.99
N SER A 309 16.24 -5.75 6.33
CA SER A 309 17.04 -4.54 6.56
C SER A 309 18.00 -4.74 7.74
N ALA A 310 19.09 -5.47 7.52
CA ALA A 310 20.12 -5.72 8.50
C ALA A 310 20.94 -4.43 8.63
N ILE A 311 20.64 -3.65 9.66
CA ILE A 311 21.39 -2.46 10.07
C ILE A 311 22.39 -2.81 11.16
N VAL A 312 23.45 -2.02 11.27
CA VAL A 312 24.40 -2.02 12.39
C VAL A 312 24.35 -0.67 13.09
N CYS A 313 24.33 -0.69 14.41
CA CYS A 313 24.37 0.49 15.22
C CYS A 313 25.79 1.07 15.30
N THR A 314 25.90 2.38 15.09
CA THR A 314 27.17 3.12 15.09
C THR A 314 27.24 4.17 16.19
N GLU A 315 26.09 4.58 16.72
CA GLU A 315 25.99 5.54 17.82
C GLU A 315 24.73 5.22 18.62
N CYS A 316 24.87 5.08 19.95
CA CYS A 316 23.74 4.91 20.85
C CYS A 316 23.10 6.25 21.21
N THR A 317 21.83 6.25 21.60
CA THR A 317 21.09 7.44 22.00
C THR A 317 21.52 7.86 23.40
N THR A 318 21.62 6.87 24.30
CA THR A 318 22.12 7.06 25.66
C THR A 318 23.65 7.22 25.65
N GLN A 319 24.16 8.34 26.15
CA GLN A 319 25.59 8.68 26.08
C GLN A 319 26.51 7.72 26.85
N THR A 320 26.01 7.14 27.94
CA THR A 320 26.72 6.11 28.74
C THR A 320 26.74 4.75 28.05
N ASN A 321 25.96 4.57 26.98
CA ASN A 321 25.95 3.33 26.23
C ASN A 321 26.95 3.37 25.09
N LYS A 322 27.44 2.20 24.69
CA LYS A 322 28.28 1.97 23.51
C LYS A 322 27.72 0.78 22.74
N PRO A 323 27.82 0.79 21.40
CA PRO A 323 27.45 -0.38 20.62
C PRO A 323 28.41 -1.54 20.92
N ASN A 324 27.98 -2.77 20.66
CA ASN A 324 28.92 -3.89 20.52
C ASN A 324 29.63 -3.83 19.16
N VAL A 325 30.70 -4.60 18.98
CA VAL A 325 31.49 -4.59 17.72
C VAL A 325 30.64 -5.03 16.53
N ALA A 326 29.71 -5.97 16.74
CA ALA A 326 28.78 -6.39 15.69
C ALA A 326 27.71 -5.33 15.35
N GLY A 327 27.57 -4.29 16.17
CA GLY A 327 26.56 -3.24 16.03
C GLY A 327 25.13 -3.75 16.18
N THR A 328 24.90 -4.89 16.84
CA THR A 328 23.57 -5.48 17.02
C THR A 328 22.84 -4.94 18.24
N GLY A 329 23.52 -4.21 19.13
CA GLY A 329 22.93 -3.67 20.34
C GLY A 329 23.75 -2.55 20.96
N CYS A 330 23.11 -1.80 21.85
CA CYS A 330 23.70 -0.75 22.67
C CYS A 330 23.66 -1.18 24.13
N PHE A 331 24.80 -1.08 24.82
CA PHE A 331 24.98 -1.57 26.19
C PHE A 331 25.60 -0.49 27.06
N THR A 332 25.24 -0.44 28.34
CA THR A 332 25.88 0.46 29.30
C THR A 332 27.38 0.17 29.35
N CYS A 333 28.21 1.20 29.31
CA CYS A 333 29.65 1.05 29.15
C CYS A 333 30.37 2.10 29.99
N SER A 334 30.52 1.79 31.28
CA SER A 334 31.19 2.64 32.26
C SER A 334 32.71 2.47 32.27
N VAL A 335 33.24 1.55 31.46
CA VAL A 335 34.67 1.23 31.36
C VAL A 335 35.41 2.37 30.66
N ASP A 336 36.29 3.05 31.40
CA ASP A 336 37.12 4.13 30.86
C ASP A 336 37.96 3.66 29.66
N GLY A 337 37.96 4.45 28.59
CA GLY A 337 38.65 4.12 27.35
C GLY A 337 38.02 3.00 26.52
N CYS A 338 36.89 2.42 26.93
CA CYS A 338 36.20 1.40 26.14
C CYS A 338 35.38 2.02 25.00
N SER A 339 35.53 1.50 23.78
CA SER A 339 34.81 1.98 22.59
C SER A 339 33.59 1.14 22.24
N ASN A 340 33.60 -0.16 22.56
CA ASN A 340 32.48 -1.07 22.33
C ASN A 340 32.30 -1.99 23.52
N CYS A 341 31.07 -2.18 23.97
CA CYS A 341 30.72 -3.08 25.06
C CYS A 341 29.83 -4.20 24.51
N SER A 342 30.18 -5.47 24.79
CA SER A 342 29.41 -6.62 24.33
C SER A 342 28.15 -6.86 25.17
N GLU A 343 28.21 -6.43 26.43
CA GLU A 343 27.14 -6.46 27.43
C GLU A 343 27.32 -5.27 28.39
N ASN A 344 26.39 -5.09 29.33
CA ASN A 344 26.47 -4.01 30.32
C ASN A 344 27.79 -4.10 31.12
N ASP A 345 28.63 -3.08 30.96
CA ASP A 345 29.94 -2.90 31.59
C ASP A 345 30.96 -4.01 31.26
N VAL A 346 30.78 -4.74 30.15
CA VAL A 346 31.73 -5.71 29.62
C VAL A 346 32.38 -5.14 28.35
N CYS A 347 33.64 -4.71 28.46
CA CYS A 347 34.36 -4.13 27.33
C CYS A 347 34.72 -5.19 26.29
N GLU A 348 34.34 -4.95 25.04
CA GLU A 348 34.65 -5.80 23.90
C GLU A 348 35.80 -5.25 23.06
N LYS A 349 35.90 -3.92 22.98
CA LYS A 349 36.98 -3.25 22.25
C LYS A 349 37.30 -1.91 22.89
N CYS A 350 38.58 -1.73 23.22
CA CYS A 350 39.10 -0.46 23.70
C CYS A 350 39.32 0.55 22.57
N GLY A 351 39.50 1.80 22.95
CA GLY A 351 39.96 2.87 22.07
C GLY A 351 41.34 2.60 21.45
N PRO A 352 41.82 3.51 20.59
CA PRO A 352 43.06 3.31 19.85
C PRO A 352 44.25 3.02 20.79
N ASN A 353 45.09 2.06 20.40
CA ASN A 353 46.32 1.64 21.09
C ASN A 353 46.15 1.05 22.49
N LYS A 354 44.93 0.68 22.90
CA LYS A 354 44.66 0.00 24.17
C LYS A 354 44.15 -1.43 23.93
N LYS A 355 44.38 -2.30 24.90
CA LYS A 355 43.93 -3.69 24.92
C LYS A 355 42.87 -3.90 26.00
N VAL A 356 41.91 -4.77 25.74
CA VAL A 356 40.91 -5.15 26.74
C VAL A 356 41.57 -6.03 27.80
N SER A 357 41.37 -5.73 29.08
CA SER A 357 41.91 -6.53 30.18
C SER A 357 41.30 -7.94 30.25
N PRO A 358 41.94 -8.90 30.93
CA PRO A 358 41.45 -10.27 31.00
C PRO A 358 40.03 -10.43 31.53
N GLY A 359 39.65 -9.60 32.51
CA GLY A 359 38.28 -9.57 33.04
C GLY A 359 37.32 -8.67 32.26
N ARG A 360 37.77 -8.02 31.19
CA ARG A 360 36.99 -7.11 30.34
C ARG A 360 36.44 -5.86 31.05
N LYS A 361 37.01 -5.50 32.20
CA LYS A 361 36.57 -4.37 33.04
C LYS A 361 37.44 -3.12 32.90
N SER A 362 38.49 -3.16 32.07
CA SER A 362 39.41 -2.04 31.89
C SER A 362 40.15 -2.11 30.55
N CYS A 363 40.73 -0.97 30.16
CA CYS A 363 41.58 -0.85 28.98
C CYS A 363 43.03 -0.59 29.40
N VAL A 364 43.95 -1.48 29.01
CA VAL A 364 45.37 -1.47 29.41
C VAL A 364 46.30 -1.26 28.21
N ASP A 365 47.50 -0.74 28.42
CA ASP A 365 48.49 -0.55 27.34
C ASP A 365 49.07 -1.88 26.83
N SER A 366 49.32 -2.81 27.76
CA SER A 366 49.91 -4.11 27.51
C SER A 366 49.22 -5.17 28.36
N CYS A 367 49.20 -6.41 27.86
CA CYS A 367 48.63 -7.52 28.60
C CYS A 367 49.51 -7.84 29.83
N PRO A 368 48.88 -8.16 30.98
CA PRO A 368 49.58 -8.48 32.22
C PRO A 368 50.37 -9.79 32.10
N GLU A 369 51.24 -10.07 33.07
CA GLU A 369 51.94 -11.36 33.14
C GLU A 369 50.95 -12.55 33.13
N ASN A 370 51.39 -13.66 32.55
CA ASN A 370 50.59 -14.88 32.36
C ASN A 370 49.34 -14.69 31.49
N SER A 371 49.41 -13.77 30.52
CA SER A 371 48.40 -13.61 29.49
C SER A 371 49.00 -13.37 28.11
N ILE A 372 48.21 -13.60 27.08
CA ILE A 372 48.54 -13.33 25.67
C ILE A 372 47.62 -12.27 25.11
N ASP A 373 48.12 -11.50 24.14
CA ASP A 373 47.31 -10.64 23.29
C ASP A 373 46.65 -11.51 22.20
N ASP A 374 45.32 -11.58 22.24
CA ASP A 374 44.50 -12.16 21.17
C ASP A 374 43.69 -11.04 20.54
N ASN A 375 44.20 -10.49 19.44
CA ASN A 375 43.54 -9.44 18.66
C ASN A 375 43.11 -8.22 19.52
N SER A 376 44.03 -7.68 20.33
CA SER A 376 43.78 -6.57 21.28
C SER A 376 42.88 -6.92 22.47
N VAL A 377 42.65 -8.21 22.76
CA VAL A 377 42.02 -8.71 23.98
C VAL A 377 43.02 -9.56 24.74
N CYS A 378 43.28 -9.23 26.00
CA CYS A 378 44.19 -10.01 26.82
C CYS A 378 43.49 -11.25 27.36
N THR A 379 44.06 -12.44 27.11
CA THR A 379 43.51 -13.71 27.59
C THR A 379 44.53 -14.40 28.49
N CYS A 380 44.12 -14.83 29.69
CA CYS A 380 45.01 -15.54 30.60
C CYS A 380 45.47 -16.88 30.00
N ASN A 381 46.73 -17.23 30.21
CA ASN A 381 47.29 -18.51 29.81
C ASN A 381 46.61 -19.68 30.55
N ASP A 382 46.76 -20.91 30.02
CA ASP A 382 46.28 -22.12 30.67
C ASP A 382 46.75 -22.22 32.13
N GLY A 383 45.82 -22.51 33.03
CA GLY A 383 46.08 -22.57 34.48
C GLY A 383 46.00 -21.23 35.21
N TYR A 384 45.66 -20.14 34.53
CA TYR A 384 45.44 -18.82 35.13
C TYR A 384 44.00 -18.34 34.90
N SER A 385 43.53 -17.44 35.76
CA SER A 385 42.21 -16.80 35.63
C SER A 385 42.30 -15.32 36.01
N PRO A 386 41.41 -14.45 35.50
CA PRO A 386 41.37 -13.05 35.89
C PRO A 386 41.19 -12.92 37.42
N ASP A 387 41.87 -11.96 38.02
CA ASP A 387 41.66 -11.57 39.42
C ASP A 387 40.29 -10.91 39.63
N ASP A 388 39.90 -10.64 40.88
CA ASP A 388 38.61 -10.02 41.21
C ASP A 388 38.42 -8.64 40.53
N ALA A 389 39.52 -7.89 40.36
CA ALA A 389 39.52 -6.61 39.65
C ALA A 389 39.46 -6.76 38.12
N GLY A 390 39.77 -7.94 37.58
CA GLY A 390 39.79 -8.24 36.15
C GLY A 390 40.98 -7.65 35.40
N THR A 391 42.03 -7.22 36.11
CA THR A 391 43.20 -6.52 35.56
C THR A 391 44.44 -7.39 35.40
N SER A 392 44.51 -8.50 36.15
CA SER A 392 45.68 -9.38 36.20
C SER A 392 45.26 -10.85 36.10
N CYS A 393 46.20 -11.73 35.75
CA CYS A 393 45.98 -13.17 35.71
C CYS A 393 46.64 -13.83 36.93
N VAL A 394 45.83 -14.45 37.79
CA VAL A 394 46.29 -15.19 38.96
C VAL A 394 46.22 -16.69 38.69
N ALA A 395 47.12 -17.47 39.30
CA ALA A 395 47.07 -18.93 39.18
C ALA A 395 45.68 -19.42 39.61
N ALA A 396 45.00 -20.13 38.72
CA ALA A 396 43.69 -20.68 39.02
C ALA A 396 43.85 -21.59 40.25
N SER A 397 43.12 -21.30 41.32
CA SER A 397 43.29 -22.04 42.57
C SER A 397 43.07 -23.53 42.30
N THR A 398 44.10 -24.35 42.51
CA THR A 398 44.02 -25.82 42.48
C THR A 398 43.15 -26.40 43.60
N ASN A 399 42.52 -25.53 44.43
CA ASN A 399 41.55 -25.90 45.46
C ASN A 399 40.11 -25.59 45.03
N LYS A 400 39.68 -26.19 43.92
CA LYS A 400 38.29 -26.59 43.75
C LYS A 400 38.23 -28.02 43.23
N SER A 401 38.04 -28.96 44.15
CA SER A 401 37.27 -30.16 43.91
C SER A 401 35.86 -29.73 43.49
N GLY A 402 35.69 -29.36 42.23
CA GLY A 402 34.44 -28.89 41.66
C GLY A 402 34.45 -29.26 40.19
N LEU A 403 33.59 -30.20 39.82
CA LEU A 403 33.55 -30.86 38.52
C LEU A 403 33.67 -29.86 37.37
N SER A 404 34.51 -30.22 36.40
CA SER A 404 34.61 -29.58 35.08
C SER A 404 33.22 -29.25 34.54
N THR A 405 33.08 -28.06 33.97
CA THR A 405 31.87 -27.51 33.35
C THR A 405 31.27 -28.41 32.26
N GLY A 406 31.99 -29.46 31.83
CA GLY A 406 31.45 -30.58 31.03
C GLY A 406 30.50 -31.55 31.75
N ALA A 407 30.41 -31.52 33.08
CA ALA A 407 29.47 -32.35 33.86
C ALA A 407 28.14 -31.63 34.19
N ILE A 408 28.10 -30.30 34.11
CA ILE A 408 26.93 -29.49 34.47
C ILE A 408 25.92 -29.41 33.31
N ALA A 409 26.39 -29.53 32.06
CA ALA A 409 25.52 -29.71 30.89
C ALA A 409 24.85 -31.10 30.82
N GLY A 410 25.45 -32.13 31.44
CA GLY A 410 24.89 -33.50 31.48
C GLY A 410 23.77 -33.69 32.50
N ILE A 411 23.83 -32.98 33.64
CA ILE A 411 22.83 -33.10 34.71
C ILE A 411 21.54 -32.35 34.34
N SER A 412 21.63 -31.23 33.62
CA SER A 412 20.46 -30.49 33.10
C SER A 412 19.62 -31.34 32.14
N VAL A 413 20.27 -31.99 31.17
CA VAL A 413 19.57 -32.84 30.18
C VAL A 413 18.96 -34.07 30.85
N ALA A 414 19.67 -34.70 31.81
CA ALA A 414 19.12 -35.84 32.55
C ALA A 414 17.88 -35.43 33.37
N VAL A 415 17.88 -34.28 34.03
CA VAL A 415 16.72 -33.77 34.77
C VAL A 415 15.58 -33.42 33.83
N VAL A 416 15.83 -32.76 32.69
CA VAL A 416 14.77 -32.44 31.70
C VAL A 416 14.16 -33.71 31.10
N VAL A 417 14.96 -34.73 30.79
CA VAL A 417 14.46 -36.03 30.29
C VAL A 417 13.66 -36.77 31.36
N VAL A 418 14.09 -36.74 32.62
CA VAL A 418 13.35 -37.34 33.75
C VAL A 418 12.03 -36.60 34.00
N VAL A 419 12.04 -35.26 33.97
CA VAL A 419 10.82 -34.44 34.14
C VAL A 419 9.88 -34.62 32.95
N ALA A 420 10.36 -34.62 31.72
CA ALA A 420 9.53 -34.89 30.54
C ALA A 420 8.96 -36.32 30.55
N GLY A 421 9.75 -37.31 30.98
CA GLY A 421 9.29 -38.68 31.18
C GLY A 421 8.21 -38.81 32.26
N LEU A 422 8.37 -38.12 33.40
CA LEU A 422 7.37 -38.08 34.47
C LEU A 422 6.08 -37.38 34.03
N VAL A 423 6.18 -36.25 33.32
CA VAL A 423 5.01 -35.53 32.79
C VAL A 423 4.30 -36.38 31.73
N GLY A 424 5.05 -37.03 30.83
CA GLY A 424 4.48 -37.96 29.84
C GLY A 424 3.77 -39.16 30.47
N PHE A 425 4.37 -39.74 31.51
CA PHE A 425 3.77 -40.84 32.27
C PHE A 425 2.52 -40.40 33.02
N LEU A 426 2.52 -39.21 33.63
CA LEU A 426 1.34 -38.65 34.30
C LEU A 426 0.22 -38.32 33.31
N CYS A 427 0.54 -37.71 32.17
CA CYS A 427 -0.44 -37.46 31.10
C CYS A 427 -1.04 -38.76 30.55
N TRP A 428 -0.22 -39.78 30.29
CA TRP A 428 -0.71 -41.11 29.92
C TRP A 428 -1.63 -41.64 31.03
N TRP A 429 -1.16 -41.67 32.28
CA TRP A 429 -1.90 -42.25 33.40
C TRP A 429 -3.27 -41.59 33.60
N PHE A 430 -3.35 -40.26 33.51
CA PHE A 430 -4.63 -39.55 33.62
C PHE A 430 -5.55 -39.74 32.40
N ILE A 431 -4.99 -39.83 31.19
CA ILE A 431 -5.79 -39.98 29.96
C ILE A 431 -6.28 -41.43 29.75
N CYS A 432 -5.44 -42.44 30.04
CA CYS A 432 -5.77 -43.83 29.78
C CYS A 432 -6.44 -44.56 30.96
N ARG A 433 -6.28 -44.07 32.20
CA ARG A 433 -6.96 -44.68 33.36
C ARG A 433 -8.41 -44.20 33.54
N GLY A 434 -8.83 -43.18 32.79
CA GLY A 434 -10.24 -42.74 32.73
C GLY A 434 -11.13 -43.55 31.79
N LYS A 435 -10.62 -44.64 31.18
CA LYS A 435 -11.34 -45.43 30.18
C LYS A 435 -11.23 -46.95 30.42
N ALA A 436 -11.23 -47.36 31.69
CA ALA A 436 -11.46 -48.72 32.14
C ALA A 436 -12.57 -48.75 33.18
#